data_AF-A0A2N2I4W2-F1
#
_entry.id   AF-A0A2N2I4W2-F1
#
_cell.length_a   1.000
_cell.length_b   1.000
_cell.length_c   1.000
_cell.angle_alpha   90.00
_cell.angle_beta   90.00
_cell.angle_gamma   90.00
#
_symmetry.space_group_name_H-M   'P 1'
#
loop_
_entity.id
_entity.type
_entity.pdbx_description
1 polymer ?
#
loop_
_entity_poly.entity_id
_entity_poly.type
_entity_poly.pdbx_seq_one_letter_code
_entity_poly.pdbx_strand_id
1 'polypeptide(L)'
;MSAACLLALSGFAGFVALGGCADLSEMDEGSCGNGVVESGEDCDRFPDGQCIPSGEKNACRLHCTADAEGVRPACPTGWGCGVDDLCRQPTGKFQTAAWLPIEGGAKFATGDFDGDKRRDLAFTTLRELVVTYLDADGKVADSLRWFSPIAAPPPVGQLTAQTSPDDVVLQVDGLTVLVGDLARTLRPTAYAPFNVEATSARVLVMDAMPLGSDPKNPALWAGDEIIVIAGGMVSTIGEKSTGLMDMSAMKGEFAGDPLVGRVSEGWPCEYILLNFKGAGALPGYSPCTATAGWNQG
;
A
#
# COMPACT_ATOMS: atom_id res chain seq x y z
N MET A 1 -3.99 99.85 -17.00
CA MET A 1 -3.12 99.23 -15.98
C MET A 1 -2.79 97.83 -16.52
N SER A 2 -1.71 97.71 -17.31
CA SER A 2 -0.39 97.18 -16.90
C SER A 2 -0.52 95.78 -16.27
N ALA A 3 0.15 94.69 -16.65
CA ALA A 3 1.20 94.35 -17.64
C ALA A 3 1.12 92.79 -17.78
N ALA A 4 1.24 92.19 -18.98
CA ALA A 4 2.44 91.59 -19.57
C ALA A 4 2.96 90.26 -18.95
N CYS A 5 3.46 89.39 -19.84
CA CYS A 5 4.47 88.32 -19.64
C CYS A 5 4.04 87.00 -18.97
N LEU A 6 4.52 85.80 -19.32
CA LEU A 6 5.33 85.28 -20.43
C LEU A 6 5.39 83.73 -20.22
N LEU A 7 5.52 82.96 -21.31
CA LEU A 7 6.14 81.61 -21.43
C LEU A 7 5.72 80.44 -20.51
N ALA A 8 5.27 79.34 -21.13
CA ALA A 8 6.11 78.15 -21.33
C ALA A 8 5.32 77.07 -22.10
N LEU A 9 5.59 76.92 -23.40
CA LEU A 9 5.29 75.70 -24.13
C LEU A 9 6.31 74.62 -23.70
N SER A 10 5.87 73.73 -22.82
CA SER A 10 6.56 72.47 -22.52
C SER A 10 5.67 71.34 -23.01
N GLY A 11 6.04 70.72 -24.12
CA GLY A 11 5.33 69.60 -24.72
C GLY A 11 5.33 68.39 -23.79
N PHE A 12 4.24 68.20 -23.04
CA PHE A 12 3.87 66.89 -22.53
C PHE A 12 3.11 66.18 -23.64
N ALA A 13 3.83 65.43 -24.47
CA ALA A 13 3.23 64.41 -25.31
C ALA A 13 2.60 63.38 -24.37
N GLY A 14 1.30 63.54 -24.11
CA GLY A 14 0.51 62.57 -23.37
C GLY A 14 0.53 61.24 -24.11
N PHE A 15 1.32 60.30 -23.62
CA PHE A 15 1.12 58.88 -23.87
C PHE A 15 -0.19 58.50 -23.17
N VAL A 16 -1.32 58.73 -23.86
CA VAL A 16 -2.59 58.08 -23.53
C VAL A 16 -2.37 56.62 -23.90
N ALA A 17 -1.87 55.83 -22.96
CA ALA A 17 -1.86 54.39 -23.06
C ALA A 17 -3.34 53.98 -23.19
N LEU A 18 -3.74 53.62 -24.41
CA LEU A 18 -4.98 52.90 -24.70
C LEU A 18 -4.86 51.52 -24.05
N GLY A 19 -4.99 51.46 -22.73
CA GLY A 19 -5.20 50.23 -21.99
C GLY A 19 -6.59 49.74 -22.30
N GLY A 20 -6.77 49.09 -23.45
CA GLY A 20 -7.98 48.31 -23.72
C GLY A 20 -8.02 47.16 -22.72
N CYS A 21 -9.06 47.11 -21.88
CA CYS A 21 -9.39 45.90 -21.17
C CYS A 21 -9.63 44.82 -22.22
N ALA A 22 -8.79 43.79 -22.23
CA ALA A 22 -9.10 42.58 -22.97
C ALA A 22 -10.20 41.86 -22.20
N ASP A 23 -11.30 41.53 -22.86
CA ASP A 23 -12.28 40.61 -22.29
C ASP A 23 -11.55 39.28 -22.02
N LEU A 24 -11.62 38.83 -20.77
CA LEU A 24 -11.11 37.52 -20.39
C LEU A 24 -12.03 36.49 -21.05
N SER A 25 -11.46 35.52 -21.77
CA SER A 25 -12.25 34.40 -22.29
C SER A 25 -12.99 33.74 -21.12
N GLU A 26 -14.31 33.57 -21.26
CA GLU A 26 -15.08 32.74 -20.34
C GLU A 26 -14.50 31.32 -20.37
N MET A 27 -14.21 30.79 -19.18
CA MET A 27 -13.85 29.38 -19.02
C MET A 27 -15.15 28.59 -18.94
N ASP A 28 -15.29 27.56 -19.78
CA ASP A 28 -16.45 26.67 -19.72
C ASP A 28 -16.45 25.94 -18.36
N GLU A 29 -17.47 26.20 -17.53
CA GLU A 29 -17.67 25.49 -16.27
C GLU A 29 -18.02 24.01 -16.52
N GLY A 30 -17.64 23.14 -15.60
CA GLY A 30 -17.85 21.69 -15.66
C GLY A 30 -17.01 20.97 -16.70
N SER A 31 -15.92 21.59 -17.17
CA SER A 31 -15.13 21.10 -18.29
C SER A 31 -13.75 20.66 -17.86
N CYS A 32 -13.58 19.35 -17.79
CA CYS A 32 -12.28 18.75 -17.53
C CYS A 32 -11.21 19.22 -18.52
N GLY A 33 -10.08 19.68 -18.00
CA GLY A 33 -8.94 20.21 -18.75
C GLY A 33 -8.91 21.73 -18.90
N ASN A 34 -9.77 22.48 -18.22
CA ASN A 34 -9.91 23.94 -18.39
C ASN A 34 -8.92 24.77 -17.52
N GLY A 35 -8.18 24.13 -16.65
CA GLY A 35 -7.25 24.70 -15.67
C GLY A 35 -7.83 24.89 -14.26
N VAL A 36 -9.08 24.48 -13.99
CA VAL A 36 -9.80 24.70 -12.73
C VAL A 36 -10.35 23.37 -12.21
N VAL A 37 -10.01 22.99 -10.98
CA VAL A 37 -10.61 21.81 -10.33
C VAL A 37 -12.00 22.18 -9.80
N GLU A 38 -13.02 21.54 -10.34
CA GLU A 38 -14.42 21.81 -10.01
C GLU A 38 -15.05 20.74 -9.11
N SER A 39 -16.28 20.98 -8.67
CA SER A 39 -17.00 20.02 -7.81
C SER A 39 -17.25 18.71 -8.54
N GLY A 40 -16.57 17.64 -8.11
CA GLY A 40 -16.67 16.30 -8.71
C GLY A 40 -15.39 15.86 -9.43
N GLU A 41 -14.43 16.77 -9.57
CA GLU A 41 -13.10 16.52 -10.10
C GLU A 41 -12.09 16.34 -8.95
N ASP A 42 -11.10 15.47 -9.17
CA ASP A 42 -9.95 15.32 -8.28
C ASP A 42 -8.72 16.09 -8.81
N CYS A 43 -8.72 16.39 -10.11
CA CYS A 43 -7.63 17.02 -10.85
C CYS A 43 -8.17 17.64 -12.14
N ASP A 44 -7.43 18.56 -12.74
CA ASP A 44 -7.90 19.21 -13.97
C ASP A 44 -6.77 19.53 -15.00
N ARG A 45 -5.54 19.82 -14.55
CA ARG A 45 -4.40 20.08 -15.46
C ARG A 45 -3.39 18.93 -15.50
N PHE A 46 -2.98 18.53 -16.70
CA PHE A 46 -1.76 17.74 -16.94
C PHE A 46 -0.54 18.53 -16.44
N PRO A 47 0.26 17.97 -15.52
CA PRO A 47 1.35 17.10 -15.97
C PRO A 47 1.54 15.81 -15.15
N ASP A 48 0.71 15.57 -14.14
CA ASP A 48 0.84 14.37 -13.32
C ASP A 48 0.01 13.27 -14.00
N GLY A 49 0.69 12.30 -14.61
CA GLY A 49 0.09 11.24 -15.45
C GLY A 49 -1.00 10.37 -14.77
N GLN A 50 -1.37 10.70 -13.54
CA GLN A 50 -2.50 10.17 -12.77
C GLN A 50 -3.84 10.87 -13.09
N CYS A 51 -3.87 12.03 -13.76
CA CYS A 51 -5.16 12.67 -14.10
C CYS A 51 -5.76 12.08 -15.38
N ILE A 52 -7.00 11.60 -15.32
CA ILE A 52 -7.69 11.04 -16.49
C ILE A 52 -8.05 12.15 -17.49
N PRO A 53 -7.69 12.03 -18.79
CA PRO A 53 -7.97 13.04 -19.80
C PRO A 53 -9.45 13.37 -20.01
N SER A 54 -9.69 14.59 -20.46
CA SER A 54 -11.00 15.02 -20.95
C SER A 54 -11.48 14.12 -22.10
N GLY A 55 -12.77 13.78 -22.09
CA GLY A 55 -13.39 12.88 -23.06
C GLY A 55 -13.26 11.38 -22.74
N GLU A 56 -12.49 11.01 -21.70
CA GLU A 56 -12.43 9.62 -21.22
C GLU A 56 -13.45 9.35 -20.11
N LYS A 57 -13.70 8.07 -19.84
CA LYS A 57 -14.52 7.67 -18.70
C LYS A 57 -13.81 8.07 -17.41
N ASN A 58 -14.51 8.75 -16.51
CA ASN A 58 -13.95 9.32 -15.28
C ASN A 58 -12.92 10.43 -15.56
N ALA A 59 -13.11 11.22 -16.63
CA ALA A 59 -12.35 12.45 -16.88
C ALA A 59 -12.19 13.28 -15.60
N CYS A 60 -10.99 13.82 -15.39
CA CYS A 60 -10.64 14.66 -14.24
C CYS A 60 -10.76 13.97 -12.87
N ARG A 61 -10.67 12.63 -12.87
CA ARG A 61 -10.43 11.83 -11.66
C ARG A 61 -8.98 11.37 -11.63
N LEU A 62 -8.44 11.23 -10.42
CA LEU A 62 -7.12 10.64 -10.23
C LEU A 62 -7.22 9.12 -10.36
N HIS A 63 -6.32 8.51 -11.13
CA HIS A 63 -6.23 7.06 -11.30
C HIS A 63 -4.97 6.48 -10.67
N CYS A 64 -5.10 5.23 -10.26
CA CYS A 64 -4.04 4.38 -9.70
C CYS A 64 -3.91 3.08 -10.52
N THR A 65 -4.22 3.17 -11.82
CA THR A 65 -4.13 2.04 -12.74
C THR A 65 -2.68 1.57 -12.83
N ALA A 66 -2.45 0.27 -12.72
CA ALA A 66 -1.13 -0.31 -12.91
C ALA A 66 -0.66 -0.08 -14.36
N ASP A 67 0.61 0.29 -14.54
CA ASP A 67 1.24 0.36 -15.85
C ASP A 67 1.51 -1.05 -16.43
N ALA A 68 2.19 -1.11 -17.58
CA ALA A 68 2.50 -2.38 -18.26
C ALA A 68 3.42 -3.28 -17.42
N GLU A 69 4.18 -2.67 -16.50
CA GLU A 69 5.09 -3.32 -15.57
C GLU A 69 4.38 -3.71 -14.25
N GLY A 70 3.08 -3.41 -14.12
CA GLY A 70 2.29 -3.72 -12.93
C GLY A 70 2.45 -2.68 -11.80
N VAL A 71 3.19 -1.61 -12.03
CA VAL A 71 3.45 -0.57 -11.03
C VAL A 71 2.26 0.38 -10.99
N ARG A 72 1.67 0.55 -9.80
CA ARG A 72 0.57 1.49 -9.59
C ARG A 72 1.08 2.86 -9.16
N PRO A 73 0.58 3.96 -9.75
CA PRO A 73 0.79 5.28 -9.21
C PRO A 73 0.22 5.35 -7.78
N ALA A 74 1.00 5.87 -6.84
CA ALA A 74 0.52 6.09 -5.48
C ALA A 74 -0.55 7.18 -5.47
N CYS A 75 -1.70 6.91 -4.84
CA CYS A 75 -2.71 7.93 -4.60
C CYS A 75 -2.19 9.03 -3.65
N PRO A 76 -2.77 10.25 -3.69
CA PRO A 76 -2.42 11.31 -2.75
C PRO A 76 -2.49 10.85 -1.29
N THR A 77 -1.70 11.48 -0.42
CA THR A 77 -1.68 11.15 1.01
C THR A 77 -3.08 11.13 1.62
N GLY A 78 -3.41 10.03 2.31
CA GLY A 78 -4.72 9.81 2.93
C GLY A 78 -5.81 9.30 1.97
N TRP A 79 -5.50 9.07 0.70
CA TRP A 79 -6.42 8.49 -0.29
C TRP A 79 -6.11 7.00 -0.49
N GLY A 80 -7.13 6.24 -0.89
CA GLY A 80 -7.00 4.83 -1.25
C GLY A 80 -7.24 4.61 -2.74
N CYS A 81 -6.57 3.60 -3.31
CA CYS A 81 -6.87 3.11 -4.65
C CYS A 81 -8.13 2.23 -4.61
N GLY A 82 -9.16 2.60 -5.36
CA GLY A 82 -10.40 1.83 -5.49
C GLY A 82 -10.23 0.61 -6.40
N VAL A 83 -11.17 -0.32 -6.31
CA VAL A 83 -11.28 -1.49 -7.20
C VAL A 83 -11.47 -1.11 -8.67
N ASP A 84 -11.92 0.11 -8.91
CA ASP A 84 -12.12 0.72 -10.23
C ASP A 84 -10.91 1.54 -10.71
N ASP A 85 -9.76 1.35 -10.05
CA ASP A 85 -8.48 2.03 -10.34
C ASP A 85 -8.55 3.55 -10.23
N LEU A 86 -9.48 4.08 -9.43
CA LEU A 86 -9.56 5.50 -9.09
C LEU A 86 -9.06 5.75 -7.68
N CYS A 87 -8.27 6.80 -7.51
CA CYS A 87 -7.94 7.31 -6.19
C CYS A 87 -9.18 7.95 -5.55
N ARG A 88 -9.47 7.59 -4.30
CA ARG A 88 -10.64 8.07 -3.56
C ARG A 88 -10.25 8.51 -2.17
N GLN A 89 -10.74 9.67 -1.76
CA GLN A 89 -10.68 10.08 -0.37
C GLN A 89 -11.65 9.23 0.47
N PRO A 90 -11.23 8.70 1.63
CA PRO A 90 -12.13 8.01 2.53
C PRO A 90 -13.19 8.97 3.06
N THR A 91 -14.46 8.59 2.98
CA THR A 91 -15.57 9.42 3.45
C THR A 91 -15.69 9.45 4.97
N GLY A 92 -15.00 8.55 5.67
CA GLY A 92 -15.19 8.29 7.10
C GLY A 92 -16.56 7.69 7.46
N LYS A 93 -17.43 7.45 6.48
CA LYS A 93 -18.73 6.82 6.65
C LYS A 93 -18.59 5.33 6.39
N PHE A 94 -18.96 4.53 7.37
CA PHE A 94 -18.94 3.07 7.27
C PHE A 94 -20.37 2.56 7.06
N GLN A 95 -20.51 1.57 6.20
CA GLN A 95 -21.73 0.78 6.09
C GLN A 95 -21.53 -0.52 6.83
N THR A 96 -22.57 -0.97 7.53
CA THR A 96 -22.53 -2.27 8.19
C THR A 96 -22.60 -3.35 7.12
N ALA A 97 -21.56 -4.19 7.06
CA ALA A 97 -21.55 -5.38 6.23
C ALA A 97 -22.55 -6.43 6.77
N ALA A 98 -22.86 -7.44 5.96
CA ALA A 98 -23.66 -8.56 6.42
C ALA A 98 -22.97 -9.26 7.60
N TRP A 99 -23.76 -9.72 8.57
CA TRP A 99 -23.24 -10.49 9.70
C TRP A 99 -22.62 -11.80 9.21
N LEU A 100 -21.36 -12.02 9.54
CA LEU A 100 -20.63 -13.24 9.23
C LEU A 100 -20.65 -14.16 10.46
N PRO A 101 -21.37 -15.30 10.44
CA PRO A 101 -21.32 -16.26 11.53
C PRO A 101 -19.98 -17.01 11.49
N ILE A 102 -18.98 -16.47 12.18
CA ILE A 102 -17.65 -17.07 12.28
C ILE A 102 -17.57 -17.84 13.60
N GLU A 103 -17.58 -19.16 13.52
CA GLU A 103 -17.42 -20.03 14.68
C GLU A 103 -15.94 -20.34 14.93
N GLY A 104 -15.45 -20.01 16.13
CA GLY A 104 -14.17 -20.51 16.62
C GLY A 104 -12.90 -19.86 16.06
N GLY A 105 -12.98 -18.65 15.48
CA GLY A 105 -11.80 -17.88 15.06
C GLY A 105 -11.26 -16.97 16.16
N ALA A 106 -10.01 -17.18 16.60
CA ALA A 106 -9.38 -16.31 17.60
C ALA A 106 -8.69 -15.08 16.98
N LYS A 107 -8.38 -15.12 15.68
CA LYS A 107 -7.67 -14.04 14.96
C LYS A 107 -8.00 -14.07 13.46
N PHE A 108 -7.94 -12.90 12.84
CA PHE A 108 -8.28 -12.66 11.43
C PHE A 108 -7.08 -12.05 10.71
N ALA A 109 -6.92 -12.41 9.45
CA ALA A 109 -6.12 -11.71 8.46
C ALA A 109 -7.06 -11.21 7.35
N THR A 110 -6.66 -10.15 6.67
CA THR A 110 -7.36 -9.67 5.47
C THR A 110 -6.38 -9.75 4.31
N GLY A 111 -6.86 -10.06 3.11
CA GLY A 111 -6.05 -10.24 1.90
C GLY A 111 -6.89 -10.08 0.64
N ASP A 112 -6.33 -9.79 -0.52
CA ASP A 112 -7.06 -9.95 -1.80
C ASP A 112 -6.81 -11.36 -2.34
N PHE A 113 -7.61 -12.37 -1.96
CA PHE A 113 -7.31 -13.77 -2.28
C PHE A 113 -7.89 -14.25 -3.62
N ASP A 114 -8.59 -13.38 -4.37
CA ASP A 114 -9.11 -13.72 -5.68
C ASP A 114 -8.78 -12.70 -6.79
N GLY A 115 -7.99 -11.67 -6.47
CA GLY A 115 -7.46 -10.69 -7.42
C GLY A 115 -8.48 -9.65 -7.87
N ASP A 116 -9.63 -9.54 -7.18
CA ASP A 116 -10.68 -8.59 -7.52
C ASP A 116 -10.47 -7.19 -6.92
N LYS A 117 -9.32 -6.99 -6.26
CA LYS A 117 -8.88 -5.75 -5.60
C LYS A 117 -9.66 -5.41 -4.33
N ARG A 118 -10.53 -6.29 -3.83
CA ARG A 118 -11.16 -6.17 -2.51
C ARG A 118 -10.39 -6.99 -1.49
N ARG A 119 -10.48 -6.56 -0.23
CA ARG A 119 -9.94 -7.33 0.89
C ARG A 119 -10.99 -8.34 1.35
N ASP A 120 -10.65 -9.60 1.18
CA ASP A 120 -11.27 -10.78 1.74
C ASP A 120 -10.79 -11.05 3.18
N LEU A 121 -11.35 -12.08 3.80
CA LEU A 121 -11.04 -12.49 5.18
C LEU A 121 -10.42 -13.89 5.19
N ALA A 122 -9.29 -14.04 5.88
CA ALA A 122 -8.73 -15.34 6.23
C ALA A 122 -8.69 -15.52 7.74
N PHE A 123 -9.07 -16.69 8.23
CA PHE A 123 -9.01 -17.01 9.65
C PHE A 123 -8.86 -18.50 9.89
N THR A 124 -8.36 -18.87 11.05
CA THR A 124 -8.24 -20.27 11.46
C THR A 124 -9.27 -20.60 12.53
N THR A 125 -9.93 -21.72 12.36
CA THR A 125 -10.69 -22.40 13.41
C THR A 125 -9.80 -23.44 14.11
N LEU A 126 -10.36 -24.26 14.99
CA LEU A 126 -9.64 -25.39 15.59
C LEU A 126 -9.19 -26.46 14.57
N ARG A 127 -9.69 -26.44 13.33
CA ARG A 127 -9.49 -27.54 12.35
C ARG A 127 -9.25 -27.08 10.92
N GLU A 128 -9.52 -25.81 10.62
CA GLU A 128 -9.60 -25.31 9.26
C GLU A 128 -8.98 -23.93 9.17
N LEU A 129 -8.20 -23.71 8.12
CA LEU A 129 -8.05 -22.39 7.53
C LEU A 129 -9.31 -22.13 6.68
N VAL A 130 -9.93 -20.98 6.88
CA VAL A 130 -11.06 -20.50 6.08
C VAL A 130 -10.67 -19.21 5.42
N VAL A 131 -10.87 -19.13 4.11
CA VAL A 131 -10.80 -17.88 3.33
C VAL A 131 -12.21 -17.57 2.85
N THR A 132 -12.73 -16.42 3.24
CA THR A 132 -14.06 -15.92 2.88
C THR A 132 -13.90 -14.80 1.87
N TYR A 133 -14.43 -15.03 0.67
CA TYR A 133 -14.41 -14.05 -0.42
C TYR A 133 -15.59 -13.09 -0.31
N LEU A 134 -15.33 -11.79 -0.38
CA LEU A 134 -16.36 -10.76 -0.22
C LEU A 134 -16.79 -10.15 -1.56
N ASP A 135 -18.08 -9.88 -1.71
CA ASP A 135 -18.62 -9.15 -2.87
C ASP A 135 -18.49 -7.62 -2.71
N ALA A 136 -18.97 -6.87 -3.70
CA ALA A 136 -18.93 -5.41 -3.71
C ALA A 136 -19.75 -4.74 -2.59
N ASP A 137 -20.70 -5.47 -1.99
CA ASP A 137 -21.49 -5.02 -0.83
C ASP A 137 -20.87 -5.48 0.51
N GLY A 138 -19.72 -6.14 0.48
CA GLY A 138 -19.07 -6.74 1.65
C GLY A 138 -19.79 -7.97 2.20
N LYS A 139 -20.59 -8.66 1.37
CA LYS A 139 -21.24 -9.94 1.74
C LYS A 139 -20.37 -11.11 1.32
N VAL A 140 -20.57 -12.27 1.94
CA VAL A 140 -19.89 -13.50 1.50
C VAL A 140 -20.38 -13.87 0.11
N ALA A 141 -19.48 -13.85 -0.86
CA ALA A 141 -19.70 -14.43 -2.17
C ALA A 141 -19.45 -15.94 -2.13
N ASP A 142 -18.35 -16.36 -1.49
CA ASP A 142 -17.92 -17.76 -1.41
C ASP A 142 -16.97 -18.00 -0.23
N SER A 143 -16.60 -19.25 0.05
CA SER A 143 -15.56 -19.57 1.02
C SER A 143 -14.77 -20.82 0.65
N LEU A 144 -13.45 -20.70 0.73
CA LEU A 144 -12.52 -21.82 0.65
C LEU A 144 -12.21 -22.33 2.07
N ARG A 145 -12.20 -23.65 2.24
CA ARG A 145 -11.86 -24.30 3.50
C ARG A 145 -10.73 -25.29 3.28
N TRP A 146 -9.67 -25.15 4.06
CA TRP A 146 -8.52 -26.04 4.02
C TRP A 146 -8.30 -26.66 5.40
N PHE A 147 -8.44 -27.98 5.49
CA PHE A 147 -8.26 -28.70 6.75
C PHE A 147 -6.79 -28.67 7.16
N SER A 148 -6.54 -28.06 8.32
CA SER A 148 -5.21 -27.96 8.89
C SER A 148 -5.27 -27.90 10.41
N PRO A 149 -4.40 -28.63 11.13
CA PRO A 149 -4.38 -28.62 12.59
C PRO A 149 -3.80 -27.32 13.19
N ILE A 150 -3.72 -26.22 12.43
CA ILE A 150 -3.10 -24.98 12.88
C ILE A 150 -4.02 -24.23 13.84
N ALA A 151 -3.48 -23.84 15.00
CA ALA A 151 -4.20 -23.11 16.04
C ALA A 151 -4.02 -21.57 15.99
N ALA A 152 -3.24 -21.05 15.05
CA ALA A 152 -2.91 -19.63 14.89
C ALA A 152 -3.23 -19.12 13.47
N PRO A 153 -3.67 -17.86 13.31
CA PRO A 153 -3.91 -17.29 12.00
C PRO A 153 -2.60 -17.26 11.21
N PRO A 154 -2.64 -17.56 9.91
CA PRO A 154 -1.46 -17.43 9.09
C PRO A 154 -1.18 -15.97 8.75
N PRO A 155 0.10 -15.58 8.66
CA PRO A 155 0.49 -14.40 7.91
C PRO A 155 -0.02 -14.48 6.47
N VAL A 156 -0.42 -13.33 5.92
CA VAL A 156 -0.97 -13.18 4.58
C VAL A 156 -0.25 -12.03 3.89
N GLY A 157 0.13 -12.21 2.64
CA GLY A 157 0.71 -11.17 1.80
C GLY A 157 1.07 -11.72 0.41
N GLN A 158 1.53 -10.86 -0.48
CA GLN A 158 1.65 -11.15 -1.90
C GLN A 158 3.09 -11.58 -2.26
N LEU A 159 3.40 -12.88 -2.23
CA LEU A 159 4.79 -13.37 -2.31
C LEU A 159 5.28 -13.62 -3.75
N THR A 160 4.40 -13.63 -4.75
CA THR A 160 4.75 -14.04 -6.12
C THR A 160 4.85 -12.88 -7.13
N ALA A 161 3.81 -12.05 -7.27
CA ALA A 161 3.83 -10.87 -8.14
C ALA A 161 2.79 -9.84 -7.69
N GLN A 162 3.03 -8.55 -7.91
CA GLN A 162 2.14 -7.44 -7.46
C GLN A 162 0.70 -7.46 -8.01
N THR A 163 0.42 -8.30 -9.00
CA THR A 163 -0.91 -8.46 -9.59
C THR A 163 -1.53 -9.82 -9.28
N SER A 164 -0.88 -10.67 -8.49
CA SER A 164 -1.45 -11.95 -8.06
C SER A 164 -2.38 -11.77 -6.87
N PRO A 165 -3.29 -12.72 -6.62
CA PRO A 165 -3.90 -12.84 -5.30
C PRO A 165 -2.84 -12.93 -4.19
N ASP A 166 -3.25 -12.56 -2.98
CA ASP A 166 -2.47 -12.69 -1.76
C ASP A 166 -2.26 -14.18 -1.43
N ASP A 167 -1.08 -14.49 -0.93
CA ASP A 167 -0.65 -15.82 -0.52
C ASP A 167 -0.80 -16.01 0.98
N VAL A 168 -1.01 -17.26 1.41
CA VAL A 168 -1.17 -17.62 2.83
C VAL A 168 0.05 -18.37 3.31
N VAL A 169 0.70 -17.87 4.37
CA VAL A 169 1.88 -18.51 4.95
C VAL A 169 1.52 -19.30 6.19
N LEU A 170 1.74 -20.60 6.16
CA LEU A 170 1.41 -21.53 7.23
C LEU A 170 2.66 -22.01 7.95
N GLN A 171 2.55 -22.12 9.27
CA GLN A 171 3.54 -22.77 10.11
C GLN A 171 2.96 -24.09 10.67
N VAL A 172 3.18 -25.21 9.98
CA VAL A 172 2.77 -26.57 10.39
C VAL A 172 3.99 -27.46 10.31
N ASP A 173 4.66 -27.73 11.42
CA ASP A 173 5.91 -28.52 11.46
C ASP A 173 6.95 -28.09 10.40
N GLY A 174 7.01 -26.79 10.12
CA GLY A 174 7.78 -26.19 9.02
C GLY A 174 7.06 -24.98 8.44
N LEU A 175 7.64 -24.36 7.41
CA LEU A 175 7.02 -23.28 6.64
C LEU A 175 6.39 -23.85 5.37
N THR A 176 5.09 -23.62 5.18
CA THR A 176 4.37 -23.92 3.93
C THR A 176 3.71 -22.64 3.45
N VAL A 177 3.87 -22.32 2.17
CA VAL A 177 3.11 -21.22 1.56
C VAL A 177 2.01 -21.82 0.71
N LEU A 178 0.81 -21.30 0.83
CA LEU A 178 -0.28 -21.59 -0.07
C LEU A 178 -0.43 -20.41 -1.02
N VAL A 179 -0.10 -20.63 -2.29
CA VAL A 179 -0.20 -19.60 -3.33
C VAL A 179 -1.65 -19.50 -3.78
N GLY A 180 -2.21 -18.29 -3.74
CA GLY A 180 -3.55 -17.98 -4.21
C GLY A 180 -3.63 -17.89 -5.73
N ASP A 181 -4.78 -18.20 -6.31
CA ASP A 181 -5.04 -17.96 -7.74
C ASP A 181 -6.43 -17.39 -8.02
N LEU A 182 -6.60 -16.85 -9.23
CA LEU A 182 -7.88 -16.27 -9.69
C LEU A 182 -9.03 -17.29 -9.77
N ALA A 183 -8.72 -18.59 -9.66
CA ALA A 183 -9.71 -19.65 -9.59
C ALA A 183 -10.15 -19.94 -8.14
N ARG A 184 -9.75 -19.10 -7.17
CA ARG A 184 -10.04 -19.24 -5.74
C ARG A 184 -9.52 -20.56 -5.18
N THR A 185 -8.36 -20.99 -5.65
CA THR A 185 -7.67 -22.16 -5.10
C THR A 185 -6.42 -21.75 -4.34
N LEU A 186 -6.03 -22.58 -3.37
CA LEU A 186 -4.80 -22.44 -2.62
C LEU A 186 -3.90 -23.63 -2.95
N ARG A 187 -2.76 -23.34 -3.58
CA ARG A 187 -1.80 -24.37 -4.02
C ARG A 187 -0.60 -24.40 -3.08
N PRO A 188 -0.34 -25.53 -2.39
CA PRO A 188 0.85 -25.64 -1.56
C PRO A 188 2.12 -25.52 -2.40
N THR A 189 2.99 -24.60 -2.01
CA THR A 189 4.32 -24.39 -2.57
C THR A 189 5.34 -24.66 -1.49
N ALA A 190 6.25 -25.60 -1.77
CA ALA A 190 7.35 -25.93 -0.89
C ALA A 190 8.53 -25.00 -1.17
N TYR A 191 9.08 -24.43 -0.10
CA TYR A 191 10.34 -23.68 -0.14
C TYR A 191 11.46 -24.56 0.41
N ALA A 192 12.71 -24.20 0.10
CA ALA A 192 13.85 -24.88 0.70
C ALA A 192 13.72 -24.79 2.25
N PRO A 193 13.83 -25.91 2.97
CA PRO A 193 13.74 -25.87 4.42
C PRO A 193 14.89 -25.06 4.99
N PHE A 194 14.58 -24.14 5.88
CA PHE A 194 15.56 -23.39 6.64
C PHE A 194 15.54 -23.90 8.09
N ASN A 195 16.71 -24.23 8.62
CA ASN A 195 16.83 -24.71 9.98
C ASN A 195 16.85 -23.51 10.92
N VAL A 196 15.89 -23.46 11.83
CA VAL A 196 15.88 -22.50 12.92
C VAL A 196 16.35 -23.24 14.16
N GLU A 197 17.52 -22.89 14.70
CA GLU A 197 18.05 -23.51 15.92
C GLU A 197 17.30 -23.09 17.20
N ALA A 198 16.22 -22.32 17.07
CA ALA A 198 15.40 -21.88 18.19
C ALA A 198 14.21 -22.80 18.45
N THR A 199 13.83 -22.91 19.72
CA THR A 199 12.62 -23.64 20.16
C THR A 199 11.32 -22.90 19.87
N SER A 200 11.39 -21.65 19.42
CA SER A 200 10.23 -20.86 18.99
C SER A 200 10.62 -19.89 17.88
N ALA A 201 9.74 -19.79 16.88
CA ALA A 201 9.86 -18.84 15.78
C ALA A 201 8.53 -18.07 15.62
N ARG A 202 8.60 -16.88 15.02
CA ARG A 202 7.47 -16.12 14.50
C ARG A 202 7.73 -15.88 13.03
N VAL A 203 6.70 -16.10 12.21
CA VAL A 203 6.74 -15.85 10.77
C VAL A 203 5.89 -14.63 10.49
N LEU A 204 6.40 -13.75 9.64
CA LEU A 204 5.73 -12.54 9.18
C LEU A 204 5.85 -12.49 7.66
N VAL A 205 4.91 -11.81 7.02
CA VAL A 205 4.99 -11.44 5.61
C VAL A 205 4.99 -9.92 5.57
N MET A 206 5.91 -9.33 4.82
CA MET A 206 6.04 -7.87 4.73
C MET A 206 6.73 -7.46 3.44
N ASP A 207 6.49 -6.23 2.98
CA ASP A 207 7.32 -5.58 1.97
C ASP A 207 8.62 -5.09 2.64
N ALA A 208 9.65 -5.93 2.56
CA ALA A 208 10.97 -5.73 3.13
C ALA A 208 11.99 -5.19 2.13
N MET A 209 11.73 -5.22 0.82
CA MET A 209 12.69 -4.80 -0.18
C MET A 209 12.05 -3.80 -1.14
N PRO A 210 12.65 -2.60 -1.34
CA PRO A 210 12.07 -1.63 -2.25
C PRO A 210 12.04 -2.22 -3.66
N LEU A 211 10.86 -2.22 -4.27
CA LEU A 211 10.66 -2.51 -5.68
C LEU A 211 11.67 -1.72 -6.52
N GLY A 212 12.40 -2.41 -7.39
CA GLY A 212 13.39 -1.79 -8.28
C GLY A 212 14.73 -1.42 -7.64
N SER A 213 15.03 -1.91 -6.43
CA SER A 213 16.35 -1.74 -5.79
C SER A 213 17.49 -2.37 -6.57
N ASP A 214 17.22 -3.36 -7.44
CA ASP A 214 18.15 -3.79 -8.50
C ASP A 214 17.75 -3.18 -9.86
N PRO A 215 18.44 -2.12 -10.32
CA PRO A 215 18.16 -1.51 -11.62
C PRO A 215 18.41 -2.46 -12.81
N LYS A 216 19.09 -3.60 -12.58
CA LYS A 216 19.31 -4.61 -13.63
C LYS A 216 18.20 -5.65 -13.70
N ASN A 217 17.38 -5.80 -12.66
CA ASN A 217 16.31 -6.77 -12.65
C ASN A 217 15.15 -6.38 -11.71
N PRO A 218 14.39 -5.31 -12.04
CA PRO A 218 13.31 -4.82 -11.19
C PRO A 218 12.18 -5.84 -10.98
N ALA A 219 12.01 -6.80 -11.90
CA ALA A 219 10.99 -7.84 -11.83
C ALA A 219 11.34 -9.01 -10.88
N LEU A 220 12.61 -9.20 -10.50
CA LEU A 220 13.01 -10.29 -9.59
C LEU A 220 12.71 -10.00 -8.11
N TRP A 221 12.32 -8.78 -7.78
CA TRP A 221 12.10 -8.33 -6.41
C TRP A 221 10.68 -7.79 -6.24
N ALA A 222 9.71 -8.34 -6.98
CA ALA A 222 8.31 -7.94 -6.91
C ALA A 222 7.54 -8.87 -5.98
N GLY A 223 7.11 -8.36 -4.83
CA GLY A 223 6.29 -9.08 -3.86
C GLY A 223 6.78 -8.86 -2.43
N ASP A 224 6.01 -9.37 -1.49
CA ASP A 224 6.35 -9.39 -0.07
C ASP A 224 7.39 -10.48 0.22
N GLU A 225 8.15 -10.28 1.29
CA GLU A 225 9.09 -11.24 1.83
C GLU A 225 8.53 -11.96 3.06
N ILE A 226 8.94 -13.22 3.21
CA ILE A 226 8.73 -13.95 4.46
C ILE A 226 9.88 -13.62 5.41
N ILE A 227 9.54 -13.07 6.57
CA ILE A 227 10.47 -12.81 7.65
C ILE A 227 10.26 -13.82 8.77
N VAL A 228 11.35 -14.44 9.22
CA VAL A 228 11.33 -15.34 10.37
C VAL A 228 12.14 -14.76 11.51
N ILE A 229 11.49 -14.59 12.65
CA ILE A 229 12.07 -14.12 13.90
C ILE A 229 12.21 -15.30 14.86
N ALA A 230 13.43 -15.65 15.25
CA ALA A 230 13.67 -16.80 16.09
C ALA A 230 14.95 -16.66 16.94
N GLY A 231 14.83 -16.85 18.26
CA GLY A 231 16.00 -16.87 19.15
C GLY A 231 16.86 -15.58 19.12
N GLY A 232 16.27 -14.43 18.80
CA GLY A 232 17.03 -13.19 18.60
C GLY A 232 17.75 -13.11 17.24
N MET A 233 17.32 -13.88 16.25
CA MET A 233 17.74 -13.73 14.86
C MET A 233 16.53 -13.38 13.99
N VAL A 234 16.78 -12.58 12.95
CA VAL A 234 15.81 -12.32 11.89
C VAL A 234 16.40 -12.76 10.56
N SER A 235 15.66 -13.62 9.86
CA SER A 235 16.00 -14.08 8.52
C SER A 235 14.91 -13.68 7.53
N THR A 236 15.32 -13.16 6.38
CA THR A 236 14.48 -13.09 5.18
C THR A 236 14.53 -14.44 4.47
N ILE A 237 13.40 -14.89 3.93
CA ILE A 237 13.33 -16.03 3.01
C ILE A 237 12.88 -15.48 1.67
N GLY A 238 13.79 -15.49 0.71
CA GLY A 238 13.56 -15.12 -0.69
C GLY A 238 14.53 -15.89 -1.58
N GLU A 239 14.32 -15.86 -2.91
CA GLU A 239 15.07 -16.71 -3.84
C GLU A 239 16.60 -16.48 -3.82
N LYS A 240 17.10 -15.31 -3.35
CA LYS A 240 18.53 -14.96 -3.45
C LYS A 240 19.19 -14.19 -2.29
N SER A 241 18.58 -13.98 -1.13
CA SER A 241 19.27 -13.29 -0.01
C SER A 241 18.82 -13.78 1.37
N THR A 242 19.68 -14.56 2.03
CA THR A 242 19.66 -14.75 3.49
C THR A 242 20.54 -13.68 4.12
N GLY A 243 20.06 -12.44 4.17
CA GLY A 243 20.66 -11.44 5.05
C GLY A 243 20.20 -11.73 6.47
N LEU A 244 20.96 -12.55 7.21
CA LEU A 244 20.67 -12.77 8.63
C LEU A 244 21.00 -11.49 9.39
N MET A 245 19.98 -10.84 9.94
CA MET A 245 20.17 -9.79 10.93
C MET A 245 20.50 -10.47 12.26
N ASP A 246 21.69 -10.16 12.78
CA ASP A 246 22.01 -10.50 14.15
C ASP A 246 21.22 -9.58 15.08
N MET A 247 20.10 -10.09 15.61
CA MET A 247 19.36 -9.40 16.67
C MET A 247 19.82 -9.86 18.06
N SER A 248 21.07 -10.29 18.22
CA SER A 248 21.65 -10.62 19.54
C SER A 248 21.57 -9.45 20.53
N ALA A 249 21.44 -8.22 20.04
CA ALA A 249 21.14 -7.02 20.82
C ALA A 249 19.68 -6.95 21.31
N MET A 250 18.74 -7.60 20.63
CA MET A 250 17.32 -7.68 20.99
C MET A 250 17.10 -8.81 21.97
N LYS A 251 17.50 -8.57 23.22
CA LYS A 251 17.28 -9.49 24.33
C LYS A 251 15.93 -9.18 24.98
N GLY A 252 15.04 -10.17 25.01
CA GLY A 252 13.76 -10.07 25.70
C GLY A 252 12.78 -11.14 25.27
N GLU A 253 11.83 -11.47 26.15
CA GLU A 253 10.69 -12.30 25.78
C GLU A 253 9.65 -11.41 25.09
N PHE A 254 9.09 -11.86 23.97
CA PHE A 254 7.99 -11.13 23.34
C PHE A 254 6.75 -11.11 24.24
N ALA A 255 6.13 -9.93 24.37
CA ALA A 255 4.85 -9.76 25.05
C ALA A 255 3.65 -10.11 24.15
N GLY A 256 3.86 -10.22 22.84
CA GLY A 256 2.85 -10.53 21.85
C GLY A 256 3.46 -10.89 20.50
N ASP A 257 2.64 -11.04 19.48
CA ASP A 257 3.13 -11.26 18.12
C ASP A 257 3.72 -9.96 17.56
N PRO A 258 4.80 -10.02 16.76
CA PRO A 258 5.27 -8.87 16.02
C PRO A 258 4.18 -8.32 15.12
N LEU A 259 4.19 -7.00 14.90
CA LEU A 259 3.30 -6.35 13.95
C LEU A 259 4.11 -5.88 12.76
N VAL A 260 3.51 -5.96 11.58
CA VAL A 260 4.07 -5.42 10.34
C VAL A 260 3.17 -4.31 9.86
N GLY A 261 3.76 -3.23 9.36
CA GLY A 261 3.05 -2.24 8.58
C GLY A 261 3.84 -0.97 8.33
N ARG A 262 3.27 -0.09 7.51
CA ARG A 262 3.86 1.21 7.21
C ARG A 262 3.57 2.20 8.34
N VAL A 263 4.57 2.48 9.18
CA VAL A 263 4.43 3.39 10.35
C VAL A 263 4.76 4.84 10.03
N SER A 264 5.40 5.11 8.88
CA SER A 264 5.74 6.47 8.45
C SER A 264 5.43 6.65 6.97
N GLU A 265 4.67 7.70 6.67
CA GLU A 265 4.36 8.12 5.31
C GLU A 265 5.65 8.62 4.63
N GLY A 266 5.97 8.08 3.45
CA GLY A 266 7.17 8.44 2.68
C GLY A 266 8.32 7.44 2.75
N TRP A 267 8.22 6.41 3.58
CA TRP A 267 9.17 5.30 3.57
C TRP A 267 8.73 4.23 2.57
N PRO A 268 9.66 3.67 1.78
CA PRO A 268 9.31 2.71 0.73
C PRO A 268 8.85 1.36 1.27
N CYS A 269 9.13 1.05 2.54
CA CYS A 269 8.98 -0.30 3.08
C CYS A 269 8.24 -0.34 4.40
N GLU A 270 7.78 -1.52 4.75
CA GLU A 270 7.11 -1.76 6.02
C GLU A 270 8.09 -1.82 7.18
N TYR A 271 7.56 -1.65 8.38
CA TYR A 271 8.29 -1.76 9.63
C TYR A 271 7.82 -3.00 10.38
N ILE A 272 8.78 -3.67 11.02
CA ILE A 272 8.50 -4.68 12.04
C ILE A 272 8.47 -3.97 13.39
N LEU A 273 7.32 -3.96 14.05
CA LEU A 273 7.18 -3.50 15.43
C LEU A 273 7.26 -4.70 16.37
N LEU A 274 8.23 -4.65 17.28
CA LEU A 274 8.45 -5.72 18.26
C LEU A 274 7.95 -5.29 19.63
N ASN A 275 7.12 -6.14 20.26
CA ASN A 275 6.64 -5.90 21.61
C ASN A 275 7.34 -6.84 22.59
N PHE A 276 8.16 -6.30 23.49
CA PHE A 276 8.90 -7.06 24.50
C PHE A 276 8.26 -6.91 25.88
N LYS A 277 8.22 -7.99 26.68
CA LYS A 277 7.70 -7.95 28.06
C LYS A 277 8.48 -6.95 28.90
N GLY A 278 7.77 -6.01 29.50
CA GLY A 278 8.36 -4.97 30.37
C GLY A 278 9.04 -3.83 29.62
N ALA A 279 8.98 -3.78 28.29
CA ALA A 279 9.47 -2.64 27.53
C ALA A 279 8.52 -1.44 27.69
N GLY A 280 9.09 -0.25 27.88
CA GLY A 280 8.34 1.02 27.89
C GLY A 280 8.09 1.62 26.50
N ALA A 281 8.58 0.97 25.45
CA ALA A 281 8.46 1.41 24.06
C ALA A 281 8.36 0.20 23.12
N LEU A 282 7.81 0.44 21.92
CA LEU A 282 7.72 -0.53 20.83
C LEU A 282 8.78 -0.20 19.77
N PRO A 283 9.96 -0.85 19.79
CA PRO A 283 10.97 -0.61 18.78
C PRO A 283 10.46 -1.03 17.39
N GLY A 284 10.70 -0.16 16.41
CA GLY A 284 10.39 -0.40 15.00
C GLY A 284 11.65 -0.60 14.17
N TYR A 285 11.60 -1.56 13.24
CA TYR A 285 12.72 -1.91 12.36
C TYR A 285 12.28 -1.85 10.90
N SER A 286 12.99 -1.10 10.05
CA SER A 286 12.72 -1.06 8.60
C SER A 286 13.88 -1.63 7.76
N PRO A 287 13.61 -2.65 6.90
CA PRO A 287 14.63 -3.36 6.13
C PRO A 287 15.30 -2.57 5.03
N CYS A 288 14.71 -1.45 4.65
CA CYS A 288 15.15 -0.67 3.51
C CYS A 288 16.28 0.32 3.81
N THR A 289 16.85 0.25 5.00
CA THR A 289 18.01 1.06 5.43
C THR A 289 19.35 0.38 5.12
N ALA A 290 19.44 -0.36 4.02
CA ALA A 290 20.57 -1.24 3.70
C ALA A 290 21.93 -0.54 3.45
N THR A 291 22.04 0.79 3.46
CA THR A 291 23.34 1.48 3.32
C THR A 291 24.10 1.76 4.62
N ALA A 292 23.48 1.60 5.80
CA ALA A 292 24.20 1.58 7.08
C ALA A 292 23.26 0.93 8.11
N GLY A 293 23.69 -0.18 8.71
CA GLY A 293 22.86 -1.08 9.52
C GLY A 293 21.67 -0.43 10.23
N TRP A 294 20.49 -1.04 10.05
CA TRP A 294 19.21 -0.74 10.68
C TRP A 294 19.33 0.12 11.95
N ASN A 295 19.19 1.44 11.79
CA ASN A 295 19.22 2.35 12.93
C ASN A 295 17.89 2.23 13.69
N GLN A 296 17.95 2.17 15.02
CA GLN A 296 16.78 2.25 15.87
C GLN A 296 16.11 3.63 15.69
N GLY A 297 14.82 3.63 15.37
CA GLY A 297 13.95 4.80 15.36
C GLY A 297 13.05 4.85 16.58
#